data_AF-A0A151SUW6-F1
#
_entry.id   AF-A0A151SUW6-F1
#
_cell.length_a   1.000
_cell.length_b   1.000
_cell.length_c   1.000
_cell.angle_alpha   90.00
_cell.angle_beta   90.00
_cell.angle_gamma   90.00
#
_symmetry.space_group_name_H-M   'P 1'
#
loop_
_entity.id
_entity.type
_entity.pdbx_description
1 polymer ?
#
loop_
_entity_poly.entity_id
_entity_poly.type
_entity_poly.pdbx_seq_one_letter_code
_entity_poly.pdbx_strand_id
1 'polypeptide(L)'
;MEIGIISKWDINLIKSLPQCMKVIFDMLVELCEEIELMTKESGKSSFVVPYFKQAIFTFTKGYMVEARWCLEGYIPTYNEYKVNEILTTGIPVLLTTFIGAGKFTTKDVFDWIFSDSKIIEVASVIGRFLDVFVQFLLDI
;
A
#
# COMPACT_ATOMS: atom_id res chain seq x y z
N MET A 1 -14.05 -0.71 -4.39
CA MET A 1 -13.17 0.03 -5.32
C MET A 1 -12.81 -0.92 -6.45
N GLU A 2 -12.79 -0.50 -7.71
CA GLU A 2 -12.39 -1.40 -8.81
C GLU A 2 -10.87 -1.32 -9.02
N ILE A 3 -10.18 -2.47 -9.11
CA ILE A 3 -8.72 -2.56 -9.31
C ILE A 3 -8.28 -1.75 -10.54
N GLY A 4 -9.13 -1.68 -11.57
CA GLY A 4 -8.86 -0.95 -12.81
C GLY A 4 -8.77 0.57 -12.67
N ILE A 5 -9.35 1.14 -11.61
CA ILE A 5 -9.31 2.58 -11.35
C ILE A 5 -7.95 2.97 -10.76
N ILE A 6 -7.47 2.18 -9.80
CA ILE A 6 -6.18 2.42 -9.14
C ILE A 6 -5.02 2.08 -10.07
N SER A 7 -5.13 1.02 -10.88
CA SER A 7 -4.05 0.66 -11.83
C SER A 7 -3.76 1.76 -12.86
N LYS A 8 -4.80 2.48 -13.29
CA LYS A 8 -4.68 3.56 -14.27
C LYS A 8 -4.39 4.91 -13.65
N TRP A 9 -4.60 5.06 -12.34
CA TRP A 9 -4.48 6.33 -11.63
C TRP A 9 -5.28 7.46 -12.31
N ASP A 10 -6.48 7.14 -12.84
CA ASP A 10 -7.26 8.04 -13.68
C ASP A 10 -8.45 8.63 -12.92
N ILE A 11 -8.36 9.94 -12.65
CA ILE A 11 -9.38 10.74 -11.95
C ILE A 11 -10.75 10.65 -12.61
N ASN A 12 -10.82 10.42 -13.92
CA ASN A 12 -12.11 10.32 -14.61
C ASN A 12 -12.87 9.03 -14.25
N LEU A 13 -12.15 7.95 -13.95
CA LEU A 13 -12.76 6.67 -13.56
C LEU A 13 -13.32 6.69 -12.13
N ILE A 14 -13.04 7.75 -11.37
CA ILE A 14 -13.38 7.89 -9.96
C ILE A 14 -14.72 8.55 -9.75
N LYS A 15 -15.17 9.32 -10.75
CA LYS A 15 -16.47 10.01 -10.73
C LYS A 15 -17.63 9.04 -10.50
N SER A 16 -17.50 7.78 -10.90
CA SER A 16 -18.49 6.71 -10.71
C SER A 16 -18.45 6.05 -9.32
N LEU A 17 -17.43 6.29 -8.50
CA LEU A 17 -17.29 5.65 -7.18
C LEU A 17 -18.18 6.28 -6.09
N PRO A 18 -18.47 5.53 -5.01
CA PRO A 18 -19.09 6.08 -3.81
C PRO A 18 -18.28 7.23 -3.22
N GLN A 19 -18.96 8.18 -2.58
CA GLN A 19 -18.34 9.42 -2.08
C GLN A 19 -17.15 9.17 -1.13
N CYS A 20 -17.25 8.16 -0.25
CA CYS A 20 -16.16 7.81 0.66
C CYS A 20 -14.87 7.37 -0.07
N MET A 21 -15.00 6.66 -1.20
CA MET A 21 -13.84 6.22 -1.98
C MET A 21 -13.21 7.37 -2.77
N LYS A 22 -14.02 8.35 -3.20
CA LYS A 22 -13.51 9.56 -3.84
C LYS A 22 -12.59 10.33 -2.91
N VAL A 23 -13.03 10.55 -1.67
CA VAL A 23 -12.23 11.24 -0.64
C VAL A 23 -10.89 10.54 -0.39
N ILE A 24 -10.89 9.21 -0.29
CA ILE A 24 -9.65 8.45 -0.10
C ILE A 24 -8.73 8.59 -1.32
N PHE A 25 -9.27 8.55 -2.54
CA PHE A 25 -8.43 8.71 -3.72
C PHE A 25 -7.87 10.12 -3.86
N ASP A 26 -8.67 11.14 -3.59
CA ASP A 26 -8.20 12.54 -3.64
C ASP A 26 -7.02 12.73 -2.66
N MET A 27 -7.11 12.17 -1.44
CA MET A 27 -6.00 12.14 -0.48
C MET A 27 -4.75 11.43 -1.05
N LEU A 28 -4.93 10.30 -1.75
CA LEU A 28 -3.81 9.57 -2.37
C LEU A 28 -3.16 10.38 -3.49
N VAL A 29 -3.92 11.15 -4.26
CA VAL A 29 -3.40 12.05 -5.31
C VAL A 29 -2.60 13.18 -4.67
N GLU A 30 -3.16 13.85 -3.68
CA GLU A 30 -2.49 14.93 -2.94
C GLU A 30 -1.16 14.46 -2.33
N LEU A 31 -1.18 13.29 -1.67
CA LEU A 31 0.04 12.69 -1.12
C LEU A 31 1.07 12.37 -2.22
N CYS A 32 0.61 11.93 -3.39
CA CYS A 32 1.49 11.64 -4.53
C CYS A 32 2.16 12.92 -5.06
N GLU A 33 1.40 14.03 -5.15
CA GLU A 33 1.92 15.35 -5.54
C GLU A 33 2.92 15.89 -4.50
N GLU A 34 2.65 15.70 -3.21
CA GLU A 34 3.57 16.09 -2.14
C GLU A 34 4.89 15.30 -2.21
N ILE A 35 4.83 13.98 -2.43
CA ILE A 35 6.01 13.14 -2.64
C ILE A 35 6.80 13.62 -3.86
N GLU A 36 6.13 13.93 -4.97
CA GLU A 36 6.78 14.45 -6.17
C GLU A 36 7.52 15.75 -5.88
N LEU A 37 6.88 16.69 -5.19
CA LEU A 37 7.46 17.97 -4.80
C LEU A 37 8.69 17.80 -3.90
N MET A 38 8.59 16.98 -2.84
CA MET A 38 9.69 16.72 -1.91
C MET A 38 10.91 16.09 -2.57
N THR A 39 10.70 15.31 -3.64
CA THR A 39 11.76 14.56 -4.31
C THR A 39 12.31 15.25 -5.57
N LYS A 40 11.66 16.34 -6.00
CA LYS A 40 11.93 17.04 -7.27
C LYS A 40 13.36 17.56 -7.39
N GLU A 41 13.83 18.30 -6.40
CA GLU A 41 15.17 18.92 -6.42
C GLU A 41 16.29 17.87 -6.45
N SER A 42 16.05 16.72 -5.81
CA SER A 42 16.99 15.59 -5.79
C SER A 42 16.94 14.71 -7.05
N GLY A 43 15.99 14.97 -7.97
CA GLY A 43 15.75 14.14 -9.17
C GLY A 43 15.12 12.77 -8.88
N LYS A 44 14.73 12.50 -7.64
CA LYS A 44 14.27 11.19 -7.19
C LYS A 44 12.81 10.89 -7.53
N SER A 45 12.01 11.91 -7.84
CA SER A 45 10.58 11.77 -8.17
C SER A 45 10.33 10.76 -9.29
N SER A 46 11.27 10.68 -10.25
CA SER A 46 11.22 9.78 -11.41
C SER A 46 11.08 8.30 -11.05
N PHE A 47 11.53 7.89 -9.86
CA PHE A 47 11.38 6.50 -9.39
C PHE A 47 10.52 6.40 -8.13
N VAL A 48 10.59 7.34 -7.19
CA VAL A 48 9.82 7.29 -5.94
C VAL A 48 8.31 7.28 -6.21
N VAL A 49 7.83 8.15 -7.12
CA VAL A 49 6.40 8.25 -7.43
C VAL A 49 5.86 6.95 -8.06
N PRO A 50 6.51 6.34 -9.07
CA PRO A 50 6.13 5.03 -9.56
C PRO A 50 6.05 3.94 -8.50
N TYR A 51 7.05 3.83 -7.60
CA TYR A 51 7.02 2.82 -6.53
C TYR A 51 5.90 3.06 -5.53
N PHE A 52 5.61 4.31 -5.17
CA PHE A 52 4.48 4.64 -4.31
C PHE A 52 3.15 4.22 -4.95
N LYS A 53 2.92 4.57 -6.21
CA LYS A 53 1.72 4.16 -6.95
C LYS A 53 1.59 2.63 -7.03
N GLN A 54 2.71 1.93 -7.26
CA GLN A 54 2.75 0.47 -7.26
C GLN A 54 2.39 -0.11 -5.88
N ALA A 55 2.89 0.46 -4.78
CA ALA A 55 2.55 0.01 -3.43
C ALA A 55 1.06 0.17 -3.12
N ILE A 56 0.47 1.31 -3.47
CA ILE A 56 -0.96 1.55 -3.31
C ILE A 56 -1.78 0.54 -4.13
N PHE A 57 -1.34 0.26 -5.35
CA PHE A 57 -1.98 -0.73 -6.21
C PHE A 57 -1.96 -2.14 -5.61
N THR A 58 -0.80 -2.62 -5.14
CA THR A 58 -0.68 -3.96 -4.53
C THR A 58 -1.42 -4.04 -3.21
N PHE A 59 -1.35 -2.99 -2.39
CA PHE A 59 -2.11 -2.88 -1.14
C PHE A 59 -3.62 -3.03 -1.38
N THR A 60 -4.16 -2.28 -2.35
CA THR A 60 -5.58 -2.36 -2.68
C THR A 60 -5.96 -3.73 -3.25
N LYS A 61 -5.09 -4.32 -4.08
CA LYS A 61 -5.32 -5.69 -4.58
C LYS A 61 -5.45 -6.69 -3.44
N GLY A 62 -4.59 -6.59 -2.41
CA GLY A 62 -4.67 -7.42 -1.20
C GLY A 62 -6.00 -7.28 -0.47
N TYR A 63 -6.47 -6.04 -0.27
CA TYR A 63 -7.78 -5.79 0.36
C TYR A 63 -8.96 -6.34 -0.45
N MET A 64 -8.88 -6.36 -1.79
CA MET A 64 -9.93 -6.99 -2.60
C MET A 64 -9.98 -8.50 -2.46
N VAL A 65 -8.83 -9.14 -2.22
CA VAL A 65 -8.78 -10.57 -1.92
C VAL A 65 -9.46 -10.84 -0.58
N GLU A 66 -9.14 -10.07 0.47
CA GLU A 66 -9.78 -10.21 1.79
C GLU A 66 -11.29 -9.93 1.73
N ALA A 67 -11.69 -8.89 1.01
CA ALA A 67 -13.11 -8.58 0.79
C ALA A 67 -13.84 -9.72 0.09
N ARG A 68 -13.20 -10.37 -0.91
CA ARG A 68 -13.77 -11.55 -1.56
C ARG A 68 -13.90 -12.72 -0.60
N TRP A 69 -12.85 -13.04 0.14
CA TRP A 69 -12.89 -14.11 1.15
C TRP A 69 -14.02 -13.89 2.16
N CYS A 70 -14.18 -12.66 2.64
CA CYS A 70 -15.26 -12.28 3.56
C CYS A 70 -16.65 -12.46 2.93
N LEU A 71 -16.85 -11.97 1.69
CA LEU A 71 -18.13 -12.08 0.98
C LEU A 71 -18.52 -13.53 0.66
N GLU A 72 -17.54 -14.38 0.36
CA GLU A 72 -17.74 -15.79 0.04
C GLU A 72 -17.80 -16.67 1.30
N GLY A 73 -17.54 -16.12 2.48
CA GLY A 73 -17.40 -16.88 3.74
C GLY A 73 -16.22 -17.86 3.70
N TYR A 74 -15.25 -17.64 2.83
CA TYR A 74 -14.09 -18.49 2.64
C TYR A 74 -13.03 -18.20 3.72
N ILE A 75 -12.56 -19.26 4.37
CA ILE A 75 -11.47 -19.17 5.36
C ILE A 75 -10.18 -19.62 4.65
N PRO A 76 -9.22 -18.70 4.40
CA PRO A 76 -7.96 -19.06 3.75
C PRO A 76 -7.12 -19.97 4.64
N THR A 77 -6.28 -20.79 4.02
CA THR A 77 -5.21 -21.46 4.74
C THR A 77 -4.19 -20.42 5.24
N TYR A 78 -3.41 -20.78 6.27
CA TYR A 78 -2.35 -19.90 6.79
C TYR A 78 -1.38 -19.42 5.69
N ASN A 79 -1.02 -20.29 4.75
CA ASN A 79 -0.10 -19.94 3.67
C ASN A 79 -0.72 -18.96 2.67
N GLU A 80 -2.00 -19.13 2.32
CA GLU A 80 -2.72 -18.19 1.45
C GLU A 80 -2.89 -16.83 2.13
N TYR A 81 -3.26 -16.84 3.41
CA TYR A 81 -3.40 -15.63 4.21
C TYR A 81 -2.07 -14.89 4.31
N LYS A 82 -0.98 -15.57 4.69
CA LYS A 82 0.35 -14.96 4.86
C LYS A 82 0.83 -14.22 3.62
N VAL A 83 0.61 -14.79 2.42
CA VAL A 83 0.99 -14.13 1.15
C VAL A 83 0.20 -12.84 0.96
N ASN A 84 -1.09 -12.85 1.29
CA ASN A 84 -1.94 -11.67 1.16
C ASN A 84 -1.70 -10.64 2.28
N GLU A 85 -1.40 -11.10 3.49
CA GLU A 85 -1.16 -10.30 4.68
C GLU A 85 -0.07 -9.26 4.46
N ILE A 86 1.06 -9.67 3.85
CA ILE A 86 2.18 -8.76 3.52
C ILE A 86 1.70 -7.58 2.67
N LEU A 87 0.75 -7.82 1.76
CA LEU A 87 0.20 -6.77 0.91
C LEU A 87 -0.73 -5.86 1.71
N THR A 88 -1.49 -6.38 2.67
CA THR A 88 -2.52 -5.64 3.41
C THR A 88 -2.04 -4.99 4.70
N THR A 89 -0.79 -5.23 5.13
CA THR A 89 -0.20 -4.58 6.32
C THR A 89 0.07 -3.08 6.12
N GLY A 90 0.20 -2.62 4.87
CA GLY A 90 0.51 -1.21 4.56
C GLY A 90 1.98 -0.83 4.77
N ILE A 91 2.81 -1.75 5.27
CA ILE A 91 4.25 -1.54 5.46
C ILE A 91 4.95 -1.12 4.15
N PRO A 92 4.69 -1.74 2.97
CA PRO A 92 5.31 -1.29 1.73
C PRO A 92 4.97 0.17 1.38
N VAL A 93 3.72 0.58 1.61
CA VAL A 93 3.26 1.96 1.35
C VAL A 93 4.01 2.92 2.28
N LEU A 94 4.03 2.65 3.59
CA LEU A 94 4.74 3.47 4.56
C LEU A 94 6.23 3.60 4.23
N LEU A 95 6.89 2.49 3.90
CA LEU A 95 8.30 2.53 3.54
C LEU A 95 8.55 3.40 2.31
N THR A 96 7.65 3.38 1.31
CA THR A 96 7.83 4.25 0.15
C THR A 96 7.70 5.73 0.44
N THR A 97 6.82 6.12 1.36
CA THR A 97 6.68 7.52 1.74
C THR A 97 7.84 7.99 2.63
N PHE A 98 8.21 7.20 3.65
CA PHE A 98 9.30 7.53 4.57
C PHE A 98 10.68 7.47 3.90
N ILE A 99 10.96 6.43 3.12
CA ILE A 99 12.23 6.31 2.41
C ILE A 99 12.23 7.26 1.23
N GLY A 100 11.11 7.48 0.53
CA GLY A 100 11.03 8.41 -0.60
C GLY A 100 11.60 9.80 -0.30
N ALA A 101 11.27 10.36 0.87
CA ALA A 101 11.73 11.68 1.33
C ALA A 101 13.15 11.68 1.94
N GLY A 102 13.79 10.53 2.06
CA GLY A 102 15.10 10.37 2.69
C GLY A 102 16.29 10.90 1.88
N LYS A 103 17.40 11.23 2.56
CA LYS A 103 18.66 11.57 1.88
C LYS A 103 19.30 10.35 1.21
N PHE A 104 19.23 9.18 1.84
CA PHE A 104 19.88 7.92 1.41
C PHE A 104 19.11 7.15 0.32
N THR A 105 18.01 7.72 -0.15
CA THR A 105 17.08 7.09 -1.10
C THR A 105 17.72 6.90 -2.46
N THR A 106 17.75 5.66 -2.93
CA THR A 106 18.17 5.28 -4.28
C THR A 106 17.16 4.32 -4.88
N LYS A 107 17.20 4.17 -6.21
CA LYS A 107 16.37 3.19 -6.91
C LYS A 107 16.68 1.76 -6.43
N ASP A 108 17.95 1.43 -6.22
CA ASP A 108 18.38 0.08 -5.78
C ASP A 108 17.78 -0.30 -4.42
N VAL A 109 17.65 0.67 -3.50
CA VAL A 109 16.98 0.44 -2.21
C VAL A 109 15.51 0.08 -2.41
N PHE A 110 14.83 0.75 -3.33
CA PHE A 110 13.45 0.43 -3.68
C PHE A 110 13.32 -0.91 -4.39
N ASP A 111 14.18 -1.20 -5.37
CA ASP A 111 14.21 -2.50 -6.04
C ASP A 111 14.40 -3.65 -5.04
N TRP A 112 15.29 -3.46 -4.06
CA TRP A 112 15.47 -4.43 -2.99
C TRP A 112 14.25 -4.54 -2.07
N ILE A 113 13.61 -3.44 -1.68
CA ILE A 113 12.39 -3.46 -0.84
C ILE A 113 11.23 -4.18 -1.53
N PHE A 114 11.02 -3.89 -2.81
CA PHE A 114 9.92 -4.46 -3.59
C PHE A 114 10.24 -5.84 -4.19
N SER A 115 11.48 -6.30 -4.05
CA SER A 115 11.81 -7.72 -4.20
C SER A 115 11.31 -8.52 -2.99
N ASP A 116 11.51 -9.84 -3.01
CA ASP A 116 11.13 -10.75 -1.91
C ASP A 116 12.05 -10.57 -0.69
N SER A 117 11.98 -9.38 -0.07
CA SER A 117 12.85 -8.96 1.02
C SER A 117 12.33 -9.47 2.35
N LYS A 118 13.17 -10.26 3.03
CA LYS A 118 12.91 -10.77 4.39
C LYS A 118 12.60 -9.65 5.39
N ILE A 119 13.12 -8.44 5.19
CA ILE A 119 12.85 -7.31 6.09
C ILE A 119 11.38 -6.89 5.99
N ILE A 120 10.79 -6.90 4.78
CA ILE A 120 9.38 -6.59 4.58
C ILE A 120 8.49 -7.69 5.17
N GLU A 121 8.88 -8.95 4.99
CA GLU A 121 8.18 -10.08 5.59
C GLU A 121 8.14 -9.93 7.13
N VAL A 122 9.30 -9.74 7.77
CA VAL A 122 9.39 -9.59 9.23
C VAL A 122 8.64 -8.36 9.72
N ALA A 123 8.81 -7.21 9.06
CA ALA A 123 8.10 -5.98 9.43
C ALA A 123 6.57 -6.12 9.28
N SER A 124 6.12 -6.84 8.24
CA SER A 124 4.70 -7.14 8.03
C SER A 124 4.14 -8.01 9.15
N VAL A 125 4.84 -9.08 9.52
CA VAL A 125 4.42 -9.96 10.63
C VAL A 125 4.33 -9.19 11.95
N ILE A 126 5.32 -8.34 12.26
CA ILE A 126 5.28 -7.48 13.46
C ILE A 126 4.10 -6.51 13.39
N GLY A 127 3.92 -5.85 12.24
CA GLY A 127 2.82 -4.90 12.03
C GLY A 127 1.46 -5.56 12.23
N ARG A 128 1.25 -6.75 11.66
CA ARG A 128 -0.01 -7.49 11.82
C ARG A 128 -0.22 -7.97 13.24
N PHE A 129 0.83 -8.45 13.91
CA PHE A 129 0.73 -8.86 15.31
C PHE A 129 0.26 -7.70 16.20
N LEU A 130 0.84 -6.50 16.00
CA LEU A 130 0.44 -5.30 16.74
C LEU A 130 -1.00 -4.89 16.44
N ASP A 131 -1.41 -4.93 15.17
CA ASP A 131 -2.78 -4.65 14.73
C ASP A 131 -3.81 -5.56 15.43
N VAL A 132 -3.57 -6.87 15.41
CA VAL A 132 -4.42 -7.86 16.09
C VAL A 132 -4.43 -7.66 17.61
N PHE A 133 -3.27 -7.36 18.20
CA PHE A 133 -3.16 -7.12 19.64
C PHE A 133 -3.92 -5.86 20.07
N VAL A 134 -3.81 -4.77 19.32
CA VAL A 134 -4.56 -3.53 19.59
C VAL A 134 -6.06 -3.76 19.43
N GLN A 135 -6.49 -4.46 18.38
CA GLN A 135 -7.91 -4.80 18.20
C GLN A 135 -8.45 -5.59 19.39
N PHE A 136 -7.70 -6.59 19.86
CA PHE A 136 -8.07 -7.37 21.05
C PHE A 136 -8.21 -6.51 22.32
N LEU A 137 -7.36 -5.50 22.51
CA LEU A 137 -7.46 -4.59 23.65
C LEU A 137 -8.63 -3.62 23.56
N LEU A 138 -9.08 -3.26 22.35
CA LEU A 138 -10.21 -2.35 22.14
C LEU A 138 -11.57 -3.05 22.29
N ASP A 139 -11.60 -4.38 22.12
CA ASP A 139 -12.79 -5.21 22.28
C ASP A 139 -12.99 -5.74 23.72
N ILE A 140 -12.20 -5.24 24.71
CA ILE A 140 -12.33 -5.47 26.17
C ILE A 140 -12.71 -4.17 26.87
#